data_AF-A0A0C1FDN4-F1
#
_entry.id   AF-A0A0C1FDN4-F1
#
_cell.length_a   1.000
_cell.length_b   1.000
_cell.length_c   1.000
_cell.angle_alpha   90.00
_cell.angle_beta   90.00
_cell.angle_gamma   90.00
#
_symmetry.space_group_name_H-M   'P 1'
#
loop_
_entity.id
_entity.type
_entity.pdbx_description
1 polymer ?
#
loop_
_entity_poly.entity_id
_entity_poly.type
_entity_poly.pdbx_seq_one_letter_code
_entity_poly.pdbx_strand_id
1 'polypeptide(L)'
;MKPNFEQWIKKDQRLNELLVEIQSTDCTPFEQAELAFDKLCTLYNLPKMPEDLAQFEAYYERKGIDSPRSVYEEAALLKFLEPNDDPRGVILLAVFHVKNNIGVDLKDVFAQAHGKLTTIPRLGIKGEGLDTKIIFIKDNENWFDLGCKVMMQLN
;
A
#
# COMPACT_ATOMS: atom_id res chain seq x y z
N MET A 1 -9.40 14.34 -15.08
CA MET A 1 -8.91 15.15 -13.94
C MET A 1 -8.27 14.16 -12.96
N LYS A 2 -7.02 14.40 -12.52
CA LYS A 2 -6.39 13.50 -11.53
C LYS A 2 -7.13 13.65 -10.19
N PRO A 3 -7.45 12.55 -9.48
CA PRO A 3 -8.08 12.64 -8.19
C PRO A 3 -7.14 13.36 -7.21
N ASN A 4 -7.71 14.20 -6.34
CA ASN A 4 -6.96 15.00 -5.37
C ASN A 4 -7.26 14.48 -3.96
N PHE A 5 -6.19 14.18 -3.21
CA PHE A 5 -6.26 13.59 -1.88
C PHE A 5 -7.02 14.47 -0.88
N GLU A 6 -6.68 15.76 -0.77
CA GLU A 6 -7.37 16.68 0.14
C GLU A 6 -8.85 16.84 -0.21
N GLN A 7 -9.18 16.89 -1.50
CA GLN A 7 -10.56 17.01 -1.93
C GLN A 7 -11.36 15.75 -1.61
N TRP A 8 -10.74 14.57 -1.71
CA TRP A 8 -11.38 13.32 -1.31
C TRP A 8 -11.71 13.32 0.19
N ILE A 9 -10.73 13.66 1.04
CA ILE A 9 -10.94 13.77 2.49
C ILE A 9 -12.06 14.77 2.81
N LYS A 10 -12.05 15.95 2.20
CA LYS A 10 -13.04 17.01 2.49
C LYS A 10 -14.46 16.67 2.04
N LYS A 11 -14.63 15.87 0.99
CA LYS A 11 -15.94 15.64 0.35
C LYS A 11 -16.59 14.32 0.72
N ASP A 12 -15.81 13.33 1.12
CA ASP A 12 -16.34 12.02 1.44
C ASP A 12 -16.84 12.00 2.90
N GLN A 13 -18.15 12.17 3.07
CA GLN A 13 -18.76 12.19 4.39
C GLN A 13 -18.56 10.87 5.15
N ARG A 14 -18.69 9.72 4.46
CA ARG A 14 -18.53 8.39 5.08
C ARG A 14 -17.11 8.18 5.57
N LEU A 15 -16.12 8.69 4.82
CA LEU A 15 -14.73 8.71 5.25
C LEU A 15 -14.57 9.52 6.54
N ASN A 16 -15.07 10.76 6.56
CA ASN A 16 -14.92 11.63 7.72
C ASN A 16 -15.55 11.03 8.98
N GLU A 17 -16.76 10.48 8.86
CA GLU A 17 -17.44 9.80 9.97
C GLU A 17 -16.60 8.63 10.51
N LEU A 18 -16.05 7.80 9.62
CA LEU A 18 -15.20 6.69 9.99
C LEU A 18 -13.87 7.14 10.63
N LEU A 19 -13.24 8.19 10.10
CA LEU A 19 -12.00 8.72 10.66
C LEU A 19 -12.22 9.31 12.06
N VAL A 20 -13.33 10.00 12.29
CA VAL A 20 -13.71 10.51 13.62
C VAL A 20 -13.93 9.35 14.59
N GLU A 21 -14.62 8.29 14.16
CA GLU A 21 -14.82 7.08 14.98
C GLU A 21 -13.48 6.47 15.41
N ILE A 22 -12.56 6.26 14.47
CA ILE A 22 -11.24 5.67 14.73
C ILE A 22 -10.39 6.60 15.62
N GLN A 23 -10.41 7.90 15.38
CA GLN A 23 -9.65 8.85 16.21
C GLN A 23 -10.18 8.95 17.64
N SER A 24 -11.46 8.61 17.86
CA SER A 24 -12.09 8.62 19.16
C SER A 24 -11.83 7.35 19.98
N THR A 25 -11.15 6.34 19.40
CA THR A 25 -10.79 5.13 20.16
C THR A 25 -9.57 5.38 21.04
N ASP A 26 -9.60 4.84 22.26
CA ASP A 26 -8.51 4.91 23.23
C ASP A 26 -7.42 3.87 22.91
N CYS A 27 -6.72 4.06 21.80
CA CYS A 27 -5.61 3.21 21.37
C CYS A 27 -4.50 4.04 20.72
N THR A 28 -3.35 3.40 20.50
CA THR A 28 -2.16 4.06 19.93
C THR A 28 -2.38 4.47 18.48
N PRO A 29 -1.61 5.44 17.95
CA PRO A 29 -1.68 5.81 16.53
C PRO A 29 -1.48 4.63 15.57
N PHE A 30 -0.66 3.65 15.95
CA PHE A 30 -0.44 2.45 15.16
C PHE A 30 -1.69 1.55 15.15
N GLU A 31 -2.32 1.32 16.31
CA GLU A 31 -3.57 0.56 16.40
C GLU A 31 -4.72 1.27 15.66
N GLN A 32 -4.78 2.60 15.71
CA GLN A 32 -5.72 3.39 14.90
C GLN A 32 -5.48 3.18 13.41
N ALA A 33 -4.22 3.09 12.98
CA ALA A 33 -3.88 2.81 11.58
C ALA A 33 -4.29 1.39 11.16
N GLU A 34 -4.09 0.38 12.02
CA GLU A 34 -4.56 -1.00 11.79
C GLU A 34 -6.10 -1.04 11.67
N LEU A 35 -6.82 -0.34 12.56
CA LEU A 35 -8.27 -0.21 12.46
C LEU A 35 -8.69 0.48 11.15
N ALA A 36 -7.98 1.54 10.75
CA ALA A 36 -8.23 2.23 9.50
C ALA A 36 -7.97 1.32 8.29
N PHE A 37 -6.91 0.51 8.32
CA PHE A 37 -6.57 -0.42 7.25
C PHE A 37 -7.74 -1.36 6.96
N ASP A 38 -8.33 -1.95 8.00
CA ASP A 38 -9.45 -2.87 7.85
C ASP A 38 -10.75 -2.18 7.42
N LYS A 39 -11.11 -1.11 8.14
CA LYS A 39 -12.40 -0.45 7.94
C LYS A 39 -12.44 0.30 6.60
N LEU A 40 -11.35 0.91 6.15
CA LEU A 40 -11.31 1.61 4.87
C LEU A 40 -11.31 0.66 3.68
N CYS A 41 -10.59 -0.47 3.75
CA CYS A 41 -10.66 -1.50 2.70
C CYS A 41 -12.09 -2.02 2.54
N THR A 42 -12.79 -2.24 3.66
CA THR A 42 -14.21 -2.63 3.66
C THR A 42 -15.10 -1.52 3.10
N LEU A 43 -14.92 -0.27 3.56
CA LEU A 43 -15.73 0.88 3.16
C LEU A 43 -15.73 1.10 1.64
N TYR A 44 -14.58 0.91 1.01
CA TYR A 44 -14.37 1.15 -0.42
C TYR A 44 -14.31 -0.11 -1.27
N ASN A 45 -14.48 -1.29 -0.66
CA ASN A 45 -14.35 -2.59 -1.32
C ASN A 45 -13.02 -2.69 -2.10
N LEU A 46 -11.91 -2.58 -1.38
CA LEU A 46 -10.55 -2.65 -1.93
C LEU A 46 -9.85 -3.94 -1.52
N PRO A 47 -8.93 -4.47 -2.35
CA PRO A 47 -8.06 -5.58 -1.95
C PRO A 47 -7.17 -5.16 -0.77
N LYS A 48 -7.39 -5.77 0.39
CA LYS A 48 -6.60 -5.47 1.60
C LYS A 48 -5.23 -6.11 1.48
N MET A 49 -5.19 -7.40 1.13
CA MET A 49 -3.99 -8.22 0.98
C MET A 49 -3.76 -8.63 -0.48
N PRO A 50 -2.55 -9.04 -0.88
CA PRO A 50 -2.26 -9.45 -2.25
C PRO A 50 -3.16 -10.58 -2.77
N GLU A 51 -3.49 -11.55 -1.93
CA GLU A 51 -4.39 -12.66 -2.24
C GLU A 51 -5.82 -12.22 -2.57
N ASP A 52 -6.25 -11.03 -2.12
CA ASP A 52 -7.57 -10.49 -2.42
C ASP A 52 -7.69 -9.99 -3.86
N LEU A 53 -6.57 -9.73 -4.54
CA LEU A 53 -6.55 -9.17 -5.90
C LEU A 53 -7.31 -10.03 -6.92
N ALA A 54 -7.30 -11.36 -6.73
CA ALA A 54 -8.02 -12.30 -7.59
C ALA A 54 -9.53 -12.01 -7.66
N GLN A 55 -10.11 -11.48 -6.57
CA GLN A 55 -11.54 -11.13 -6.52
C GLN A 55 -11.90 -9.95 -7.42
N PHE A 56 -10.90 -9.17 -7.85
CA PHE A 56 -11.04 -7.93 -8.62
C PHE A 56 -10.50 -8.05 -10.05
N GLU A 57 -10.08 -9.23 -10.50
CA GLU A 57 -9.47 -9.46 -11.82
C GLU A 57 -10.30 -8.86 -12.97
N ALA A 58 -11.60 -9.18 -13.04
CA ALA A 58 -12.51 -8.64 -14.05
C ALA A 58 -12.66 -7.10 -13.99
N TYR A 59 -12.45 -6.47 -12.83
CA TYR A 59 -12.42 -5.02 -12.73
C TYR A 59 -11.13 -4.46 -13.35
N TYR A 60 -9.98 -5.06 -13.04
CA TYR A 60 -8.68 -4.63 -13.55
C TYR A 60 -8.57 -4.79 -15.07
N GLU A 61 -9.00 -5.93 -15.61
CA GLU A 61 -9.03 -6.18 -17.05
C GLU A 61 -9.85 -5.12 -17.80
N ARG A 62 -11.09 -4.84 -17.32
CA ARG A 62 -11.97 -3.82 -17.92
C ARG A 62 -11.39 -2.41 -17.87
N LYS A 63 -10.49 -2.14 -16.92
CA LYS A 63 -9.83 -0.85 -16.74
C LYS A 63 -8.46 -0.77 -17.40
N GLY A 64 -7.94 -1.87 -17.96
CA GLY A 64 -6.58 -1.94 -18.51
C GLY A 64 -5.51 -1.73 -17.45
N ILE A 65 -5.71 -2.32 -16.26
CA ILE A 65 -4.78 -2.20 -15.13
C ILE A 65 -3.90 -3.45 -15.12
N ASP A 66 -2.67 -3.31 -15.60
CA ASP A 66 -1.76 -4.46 -15.81
C ASP A 66 -0.98 -4.87 -14.55
N SER A 67 -0.94 -4.02 -13.52
CA SER A 67 -0.19 -4.28 -12.28
C SER A 67 -0.93 -3.69 -11.07
N PRO A 68 -2.11 -4.25 -10.73
CA PRO A 68 -2.86 -3.81 -9.56
C PRO A 68 -2.09 -4.15 -8.28
N ARG A 69 -2.30 -3.37 -7.23
CA ARG A 69 -1.73 -3.57 -5.90
C ARG A 69 -2.81 -3.57 -4.84
N SER A 70 -2.60 -4.38 -3.81
CA SER A 70 -3.37 -4.32 -2.57
C SER A 70 -2.97 -3.11 -1.72
N VAL A 71 -3.81 -2.76 -0.74
CA VAL A 71 -3.51 -1.69 0.21
C VAL A 71 -2.30 -2.05 1.08
N TYR A 72 -2.12 -3.34 1.43
CA TYR A 72 -0.92 -3.85 2.11
C TYR A 72 0.37 -3.50 1.37
N GLU A 73 0.39 -3.81 0.07
CA GLU A 73 1.54 -3.56 -0.80
C GLU A 73 1.88 -2.08 -0.88
N GLU A 74 0.85 -1.25 -1.11
CA GLU A 74 1.02 0.18 -1.28
C GLU A 74 1.48 0.86 0.02
N ALA A 75 0.90 0.47 1.16
CA ALA A 75 1.29 0.98 2.47
C ALA A 75 2.74 0.62 2.82
N ALA A 76 3.20 -0.59 2.49
CA ALA A 76 4.58 -0.99 2.74
C ALA A 76 5.60 -0.16 1.93
N LEU A 77 5.27 0.16 0.68
CA LEU A 77 6.11 1.00 -0.17
C LEU A 77 6.14 2.45 0.32
N LEU A 78 4.98 3.01 0.68
CA LEU A 78 4.90 4.35 1.27
C LEU A 78 5.67 4.46 2.58
N LYS A 79 5.51 3.48 3.49
CA LYS A 79 6.26 3.39 4.75
C LYS A 79 7.78 3.30 4.52
N PHE A 80 8.21 2.65 3.44
CA PHE A 80 9.63 2.60 3.11
C PHE A 80 10.17 3.96 2.65
N LEU A 81 9.40 4.67 1.82
CA LEU A 81 9.79 5.99 1.33
C LEU A 81 9.80 7.02 2.47
N GLU A 82 8.78 7.00 3.32
CA GLU A 82 8.60 7.95 4.42
C GLU A 82 8.49 7.24 5.78
N PRO A 83 9.60 6.68 6.32
CA PRO A 83 9.56 5.80 7.50
C PRO A 83 9.21 6.48 8.83
N ASN A 84 9.24 7.82 8.86
CA ASN A 84 8.92 8.61 10.05
C ASN A 84 7.51 9.22 10.00
N ASP A 85 6.76 8.98 8.92
CA ASP A 85 5.40 9.50 8.79
C ASP A 85 4.43 8.80 9.75
N ASP A 86 3.34 9.51 10.05
CA ASP A 86 2.26 8.96 10.87
C ASP A 86 1.62 7.75 10.16
N PRO A 87 1.57 6.56 10.79
CA PRO A 87 1.04 5.35 10.15
C PRO A 87 -0.42 5.51 9.72
N ARG A 88 -1.20 6.38 10.38
CA ARG A 88 -2.59 6.68 10.00
C ARG A 88 -2.63 7.44 8.66
N GLY A 89 -1.69 8.36 8.46
CA GLY A 89 -1.51 9.10 7.22
C GLY A 89 -1.08 8.18 6.07
N VAL A 90 -0.12 7.30 6.33
CA VAL A 90 0.36 6.29 5.38
C VAL A 90 -0.81 5.43 4.88
N ILE A 91 -1.66 4.94 5.79
CA ILE A 91 -2.79 4.09 5.39
C ILE A 91 -3.85 4.85 4.61
N LEU A 92 -4.17 6.06 5.02
CA LEU A 92 -5.13 6.89 4.31
C LEU A 92 -4.67 7.16 2.87
N LEU A 93 -3.36 7.43 2.68
CA LEU A 93 -2.78 7.63 1.37
C LEU A 93 -2.74 6.34 0.54
N ALA A 94 -2.39 5.19 1.14
CA ALA A 94 -2.41 3.89 0.47
C ALA A 94 -3.81 3.53 -0.04
N VAL A 95 -4.84 3.72 0.78
CA VAL A 95 -6.25 3.53 0.40
C VAL A 95 -6.61 4.44 -0.76
N PHE A 96 -6.22 5.72 -0.69
CA PHE A 96 -6.45 6.67 -1.78
C PHE A 96 -5.79 6.23 -3.08
N HIS A 97 -4.54 5.78 -3.01
CA HIS A 97 -3.78 5.30 -4.16
C HIS A 97 -4.49 4.12 -4.83
N VAL A 98 -4.72 3.03 -4.09
CA VAL A 98 -5.37 1.82 -4.61
C VAL A 98 -6.76 2.12 -5.15
N LYS A 99 -7.57 2.89 -4.43
CA LYS A 99 -8.91 3.31 -4.86
C LYS A 99 -8.91 4.02 -6.22
N ASN A 100 -7.87 4.78 -6.50
CA ASN A 100 -7.76 5.61 -7.70
C ASN A 100 -6.82 5.02 -8.75
N ASN A 101 -6.37 3.77 -8.56
CA ASN A 101 -5.39 3.12 -9.41
C ASN A 101 -4.13 3.96 -9.62
N ILE A 102 -3.67 4.58 -8.54
CA ILE A 102 -2.37 5.22 -8.42
C ILE A 102 -1.51 4.24 -7.61
N GLY A 103 -0.20 4.23 -7.85
CA GLY A 103 0.71 3.51 -6.99
C GLY A 103 2.08 4.17 -6.97
N VAL A 104 2.81 3.94 -5.87
CA VAL A 104 4.22 4.33 -5.72
C VAL A 104 5.03 3.86 -6.93
N ASP A 105 5.86 4.75 -7.49
CA ASP A 105 6.81 4.37 -8.54
C ASP A 105 7.96 3.57 -7.91
N LEU A 106 8.14 2.34 -8.37
CA LEU A 106 9.23 1.50 -7.89
C LEU A 106 10.60 2.12 -8.15
N LYS A 107 10.76 2.96 -9.18
CA LYS A 107 12.01 3.68 -9.43
C LYS A 107 12.40 4.56 -8.24
N ASP A 108 11.44 5.21 -7.59
CA ASP A 108 11.69 6.05 -6.42
C ASP A 108 12.15 5.19 -5.23
N VAL A 109 11.49 4.05 -5.03
CA VAL A 109 11.83 3.07 -3.96
C VAL A 109 13.27 2.58 -4.13
N PHE A 110 13.63 2.16 -5.34
CA PHE A 110 14.98 1.67 -5.61
C PHE A 110 16.04 2.78 -5.62
N ALA A 111 15.69 3.99 -6.07
CA ALA A 111 16.58 5.15 -6.00
C ALA A 111 16.90 5.52 -4.54
N GLN A 112 15.90 5.49 -3.64
CA GLN A 112 16.11 5.72 -2.21
C GLN A 112 16.99 4.65 -1.56
N ALA A 113 16.87 3.39 -1.99
CA ALA A 113 17.64 2.27 -1.44
C ALA A 113 19.10 2.22 -1.91
N HIS A 114 19.33 2.50 -3.19
CA HIS A 114 20.60 2.17 -3.85
C HIS A 114 21.21 3.34 -4.67
N GLY A 115 20.50 4.46 -4.81
CA GLY A 115 20.88 5.56 -5.68
C GLY A 115 20.75 5.19 -7.16
N LYS A 116 21.71 4.41 -7.70
CA LYS A 116 21.77 4.02 -9.12
C LYS A 116 21.66 2.51 -9.29
N LEU A 117 20.72 2.07 -10.12
CA LEU A 117 20.44 0.66 -10.38
C LEU A 117 21.46 0.05 -11.36
N THR A 118 22.02 -1.11 -11.03
CA THR A 118 23.04 -1.82 -11.84
C THR A 118 22.57 -3.18 -12.38
N THR A 119 21.52 -3.77 -11.80
CA THR A 119 20.88 -5.03 -12.20
C THR A 119 19.36 -4.84 -12.26
N ILE A 120 18.61 -5.84 -12.78
CA ILE A 120 17.14 -5.83 -12.72
C ILE A 120 16.73 -5.85 -11.24
N PRO A 121 16.20 -4.74 -10.70
CA PRO A 121 15.97 -4.62 -9.28
C PRO A 121 14.71 -5.39 -8.88
N ARG A 122 14.84 -6.25 -7.87
CA ARG A 122 13.73 -7.00 -7.28
C ARG A 122 13.59 -6.63 -5.81
N LEU A 123 12.36 -6.49 -5.35
CA LEU A 123 12.05 -6.32 -3.93
C LEU A 123 10.94 -7.27 -3.52
N GLY A 124 10.97 -7.68 -2.26
CA GLY A 124 9.92 -8.44 -1.62
C GLY A 124 9.34 -7.66 -0.44
N ILE A 125 8.07 -7.92 -0.13
CA ILE A 125 7.41 -7.35 1.04
C ILE A 125 7.14 -8.48 2.03
N LYS A 126 7.59 -8.29 3.26
CA LYS A 126 7.48 -9.25 4.37
C LYS A 126 6.74 -8.61 5.54
N GLY A 127 5.99 -9.41 6.29
CA GLY A 127 5.29 -9.01 7.50
C GLY A 127 3.78 -9.16 7.41
N GLU A 128 3.07 -8.77 8.45
CA GLU A 128 1.61 -8.84 8.57
C GLU A 128 1.05 -7.46 8.90
N GLY A 129 -0.17 -7.17 8.46
CA GLY A 129 -0.81 -5.87 8.70
C GLY A 129 0.07 -4.70 8.22
N LEU A 130 0.34 -3.75 9.12
CA LEU A 130 1.21 -2.59 8.90
C LEU A 130 2.65 -2.80 9.37
N ASP A 131 2.95 -3.91 10.05
CA ASP A 131 4.32 -4.28 10.42
C ASP A 131 5.04 -4.95 9.24
N THR A 132 5.17 -4.18 8.16
CA THR A 132 5.82 -4.60 6.92
C THR A 132 7.26 -4.10 6.83
N LYS A 133 8.06 -4.84 6.07
CA LYS A 133 9.44 -4.52 5.70
C LYS A 133 9.68 -4.82 4.22
N ILE A 134 10.41 -3.92 3.57
CA ILE A 134 10.92 -4.11 2.20
C ILE A 134 12.24 -4.86 2.26
N ILE A 135 12.37 -5.92 1.46
CA ILE A 135 13.56 -6.74 1.32
C ILE A 135 14.04 -6.63 -0.12
N PHE A 136 15.24 -6.11 -0.36
CA PHE A 136 15.83 -6.07 -1.71
C PHE A 136 16.45 -7.44 -2.04
N ILE A 137 15.99 -8.07 -3.12
CA ILE A 137 16.29 -9.45 -3.46
C ILE A 137 17.41 -9.50 -4.51
N LYS A 138 18.51 -10.19 -4.19
CA LYS A 138 19.63 -10.42 -5.11
C LYS A 138 19.31 -11.54 -6.10
N ASP A 139 20.02 -11.60 -7.22
CA ASP A 139 19.78 -12.57 -8.31
C ASP A 139 19.69 -14.03 -7.86
N ASN A 140 20.50 -14.43 -6.88
CA ASN A 140 20.59 -15.78 -6.34
C ASN A 140 19.68 -16.07 -5.13
N GLU A 141 18.85 -15.12 -4.72
CA GLU A 141 17.94 -15.25 -3.58
C GLU A 141 16.52 -15.60 -4.03
N ASN A 142 15.86 -16.49 -3.28
CA ASN A 142 14.45 -16.83 -3.46
C ASN A 142 13.61 -16.04 -2.44
N TRP A 143 12.66 -15.25 -2.93
CA TRP A 143 11.83 -14.37 -2.09
C TRP A 143 10.92 -15.12 -1.12
N PHE A 144 10.46 -16.32 -1.50
CA PHE A 144 9.67 -17.17 -0.63
C PHE A 144 10.49 -17.62 0.59
N ASP A 145 11.75 -18.02 0.36
CA ASP A 145 12.66 -18.46 1.45
C ASP A 145 13.03 -17.30 2.38
N LEU A 146 12.99 -16.06 1.88
CA LEU A 146 13.14 -14.84 2.69
C LEU A 146 11.89 -14.52 3.53
N GLY A 147 10.79 -15.24 3.29
CA GLY A 147 9.50 -15.06 3.97
C GLY A 147 8.71 -13.85 3.47
N CYS A 148 8.95 -13.41 2.24
CA CYS A 148 8.13 -12.36 1.63
C CYS A 148 6.78 -12.95 1.21
N LYS A 149 5.71 -12.14 1.27
CA LYS A 149 4.37 -12.49 0.78
C LYS A 149 4.18 -12.16 -0.69
N VAL A 150 4.93 -11.18 -1.17
CA VAL A 150 4.89 -10.71 -2.55
C VAL A 150 6.29 -10.29 -2.99
N MET A 151 6.55 -10.40 -4.29
CA MET A 151 7.75 -9.92 -4.96
C MET A 151 7.34 -8.98 -6.11
N MET A 152 8.05 -7.87 -6.22
CA MET A 152 7.89 -6.87 -7.26
C MET A 152 9.21 -6.65 -7.99
N GLN A 153 9.12 -6.36 -9.28
CA GLN A 153 10.27 -6.05 -10.12
C GLN A 153 9.98 -4.84 -11.01
N LEU A 154 11.01 -4.05 -11.30
CA LEU A 154 10.95 -3.06 -12.38
C LEU A 154 11.07 -3.79 -13.72
N ASN A 155 10.07 -3.61 -14.58
CA ASN A 155 10.10 -4.05 -15.98
C ASN A 155 10.89 -3.07 -16.86
#